data_AF-A0A0G0F6F0-F1
#
_entry.id   AF-A0A0G0F6F0-F1
#
_cell.length_a   1.000
_cell.length_b   1.000
_cell.length_c   1.000
_cell.angle_alpha   90.00
_cell.angle_beta   90.00
_cell.angle_gamma   90.00
#
_symmetry.space_group_name_H-M   'P 1'
#
loop_
_entity.id
_entity.type
_entity.pdbx_description
1 polymer ?
#
loop_
_entity_poly.entity_id
_entity_poly.type
_entity_poly.pdbx_seq_one_letter_code
_entity_poly.pdbx_strand_id
1 'polypeptide(L)'
;MTKSIPSLITDFLEYLELERNSSQRTIRNYDHYLKRFADFAGEITPKDINLEVIRKYRLHLARYTDPKTKAPLKRKTQNFFMIALRAFLRYLTRLDIQTLSAEKVELGEQDPSPLKVLDEESLQRLLDAPDTSSKEGIRDKTILEMLFSTGLRVSELASLNREQVNLDRKEFGVVGKGGKERVVFLSDTACQWIERYLMIRKDSFKPLFIRYQGRVAPEDNGEYMRLSTRSIERIVCN
;
A
#
# COMPACT_ATOMS: atom_id res chain seq x y z
N MET A 1 22.92 -29.16 -10.45
CA MET A 1 21.65 -29.52 -9.77
C MET A 1 20.64 -28.45 -10.09
N THR A 2 19.44 -28.81 -10.55
CA THR A 2 18.38 -27.84 -10.83
C THR A 2 17.88 -27.27 -9.50
N LYS A 3 17.99 -25.95 -9.28
CA LYS A 3 17.46 -25.32 -8.07
C LYS A 3 15.96 -25.59 -7.95
N SER A 4 15.47 -25.78 -6.72
CA SER A 4 14.05 -25.92 -6.44
C SER A 4 13.31 -24.60 -6.64
N ILE A 5 11.98 -24.65 -6.85
CA ILE A 5 11.16 -23.43 -6.97
C ILE A 5 11.29 -22.51 -5.74
N PRO A 6 11.24 -22.98 -4.48
CA PRO A 6 11.42 -22.11 -3.31
C PRO A 6 12.78 -21.38 -3.30
N SER A 7 13.85 -22.06 -3.70
CA SER A 7 15.18 -21.44 -3.79
C SER A 7 15.20 -20.36 -4.88
N LEU A 8 14.62 -20.64 -6.05
CA LEU A 8 14.54 -19.65 -7.14
C LEU A 8 13.63 -18.47 -6.80
N ILE A 9 12.58 -18.67 -6.00
CA ILE A 9 11.75 -17.58 -5.47
C ILE A 9 12.61 -16.68 -4.59
N THR A 10 13.46 -17.26 -3.73
CA THR A 10 14.37 -16.48 -2.88
C THR A 10 15.32 -15.63 -3.73
N ASP A 11 15.97 -16.23 -4.74
CA ASP A 11 16.82 -15.49 -5.69
C ASP A 11 16.02 -14.37 -6.40
N PHE A 12 14.77 -14.62 -6.78
CA PHE A 12 13.91 -13.60 -7.41
C PHE A 12 13.58 -12.44 -6.46
N LEU A 13 13.35 -12.71 -5.18
CA LEU A 13 13.10 -11.68 -4.18
C LEU A 13 14.34 -10.83 -3.93
N GLU A 14 15.53 -11.45 -3.88
CA GLU A 14 16.81 -10.75 -3.80
C GLU A 14 17.06 -9.88 -5.03
N TYR A 15 16.77 -10.39 -6.23
CA TYR A 15 16.78 -9.59 -7.47
C TYR A 15 15.84 -8.38 -7.38
N LEU A 16 14.62 -8.57 -6.86
CA LEU A 16 13.68 -7.46 -6.69
C LEU A 16 14.20 -6.39 -5.71
N GLU A 17 14.92 -6.81 -4.67
CA GLU A 17 15.50 -5.93 -3.66
C GLU A 17 16.72 -5.18 -4.21
N LEU A 18 17.72 -5.90 -4.70
CA LEU A 18 19.04 -5.36 -5.03
C LEU A 18 19.07 -4.67 -6.41
N GLU A 19 18.48 -5.29 -7.42
CA GLU A 19 18.56 -4.76 -8.79
C GLU A 19 17.37 -3.88 -9.17
N ARG A 20 16.18 -4.20 -8.63
CA ARG A 20 14.95 -3.45 -8.96
C ARG A 20 14.61 -2.38 -7.93
N ASN A 21 15.35 -2.29 -6.82
CA ASN A 21 15.08 -1.35 -5.72
C ASN A 21 13.60 -1.36 -5.32
N SER A 22 12.98 -2.55 -5.30
CA SER A 22 11.57 -2.70 -5.00
C SER A 22 11.33 -2.42 -3.53
N SER A 23 10.23 -1.75 -3.20
CA SER A 23 9.89 -1.53 -1.79
C SER A 23 9.73 -2.86 -1.03
N GLN A 24 10.08 -2.87 0.25
CA GLN A 24 9.88 -4.03 1.14
C GLN A 24 8.44 -4.56 1.13
N ARG A 25 7.45 -3.68 0.94
CA ARG A 25 6.04 -4.08 0.80
C ARG A 25 5.80 -4.87 -0.49
N THR A 26 6.41 -4.43 -1.59
CA THR A 26 6.36 -5.14 -2.88
C THR A 26 6.98 -6.53 -2.75
N ILE A 27 8.18 -6.62 -2.15
CA ILE A 27 8.89 -7.89 -1.93
C ILE A 27 8.03 -8.86 -1.11
N ARG A 28 7.50 -8.41 0.04
CA ARG A 28 6.59 -9.24 0.87
C ARG A 28 5.34 -9.70 0.13
N ASN A 29 4.78 -8.89 -0.76
CA ASN A 29 3.64 -9.29 -1.56
C ASN A 29 4.02 -10.38 -2.57
N TYR A 30 5.13 -10.22 -3.30
CA TYR A 30 5.63 -11.26 -4.21
C TYR A 30 5.94 -12.56 -3.47
N ASP A 31 6.62 -12.48 -2.32
CA ASP A 31 6.90 -13.63 -1.46
C ASP A 31 5.61 -14.37 -1.08
N HIS A 32 4.61 -13.65 -0.55
CA HIS A 32 3.32 -14.21 -0.19
C HIS A 32 2.63 -14.92 -1.37
N TYR A 33 2.62 -14.29 -2.55
CA TYR A 33 1.96 -14.84 -3.71
C TYR A 33 2.69 -16.06 -4.27
N LEU A 34 4.02 -16.01 -4.36
CA LEU A 34 4.83 -17.06 -4.94
C LEU A 34 4.99 -18.27 -4.01
N LYS A 35 5.05 -18.08 -2.69
CA LYS A 35 5.02 -19.19 -1.72
C LYS A 35 3.75 -20.02 -1.87
N ARG A 36 2.58 -19.41 -2.03
CA ARG A 36 1.34 -20.16 -2.27
C ARG A 36 1.40 -20.97 -3.56
N PHE A 37 2.06 -20.46 -4.60
CA PHE A 37 2.27 -21.24 -5.83
C PHE A 37 3.21 -22.42 -5.57
N ALA A 38 4.32 -22.21 -4.87
CA ALA A 38 5.25 -23.27 -4.51
C ALA A 38 4.59 -24.37 -3.66
N ASP A 39 3.80 -23.98 -2.65
CA ASP A 39 3.06 -24.91 -1.79
C ASP A 39 2.04 -25.73 -2.60
N PHE A 40 1.37 -25.11 -3.57
CA PHE A 40 0.44 -25.81 -4.46
C PHE A 40 1.16 -26.75 -5.44
N ALA A 41 2.27 -26.30 -6.00
CA ALA A 41 2.99 -27.01 -7.06
C ALA A 41 3.77 -28.22 -6.52
N GLY A 42 4.17 -28.20 -5.25
CA GLY A 42 4.94 -29.27 -4.63
C GLY A 42 6.35 -29.36 -5.19
N GLU A 43 6.87 -30.59 -5.27
CA GLU A 43 8.26 -30.87 -5.71
C GLU A 43 8.37 -30.94 -7.23
N ILE A 44 8.22 -29.78 -7.89
CA ILE A 44 8.46 -29.65 -9.33
C ILE A 44 9.66 -28.73 -9.63
N THR A 45 10.23 -28.89 -10.81
CA THR A 45 11.26 -27.99 -11.35
C THR A 45 10.64 -26.90 -12.24
N PRO A 46 11.37 -25.81 -12.56
CA PRO A 46 10.88 -24.79 -13.48
C PRO A 46 10.41 -25.29 -14.85
N LYS A 47 11.01 -26.38 -15.34
CA LYS A 47 10.68 -26.99 -16.65
C LYS A 47 9.31 -27.66 -16.65
N ASP A 48 8.86 -28.11 -15.48
CA ASP A 48 7.58 -28.81 -15.30
C ASP A 48 6.40 -27.82 -15.26
N ILE A 49 6.68 -26.53 -15.07
CA ILE A 49 5.66 -25.48 -15.15
C ILE A 49 5.18 -25.42 -16.60
N ASN A 50 3.93 -25.84 -16.82
CA ASN A 50 3.27 -25.85 -18.12
C ASN A 50 1.84 -25.32 -18.00
N LEU A 51 1.13 -25.20 -19.12
CA LEU A 51 -0.24 -24.66 -19.16
C LEU A 51 -1.21 -25.43 -18.25
N GLU A 52 -1.03 -26.74 -18.10
CA GLU A 52 -1.91 -27.55 -17.24
C GLU A 52 -1.66 -27.25 -15.76
N VAL A 53 -0.41 -27.03 -15.34
CA VAL A 53 -0.08 -26.56 -13.98
C VAL A 53 -0.71 -25.19 -13.71
N ILE A 54 -0.60 -24.25 -14.65
CA ILE A 54 -1.23 -22.93 -14.55
C ILE A 54 -2.75 -23.04 -14.42
N ARG A 55 -3.38 -23.88 -15.25
CA ARG A 55 -4.83 -24.12 -15.22
C ARG A 55 -5.29 -24.70 -13.89
N LYS A 56 -4.60 -25.73 -13.37
CA LYS A 56 -4.89 -26.33 -12.06
C LYS A 56 -4.68 -25.32 -10.93
N TYR A 57 -3.65 -24.48 -11.01
CA TYR A 57 -3.41 -23.45 -10.01
C TYR A 57 -4.50 -22.38 -9.98
N ARG A 58 -4.96 -21.89 -11.15
CA ARG A 58 -6.11 -20.99 -11.22
C ARG A 58 -7.36 -21.60 -10.58
N LEU A 59 -7.64 -22.87 -10.86
CA LEU A 59 -8.77 -23.59 -10.27
C LEU A 59 -8.62 -23.73 -8.75
N HIS A 60 -7.41 -24.00 -8.26
CA HIS A 60 -7.09 -24.02 -6.85
C HIS A 60 -7.37 -22.67 -6.19
N LEU A 61 -6.91 -21.56 -6.78
CA LEU A 61 -7.17 -20.20 -6.26
C LEU A 61 -8.66 -19.84 -6.28
N ALA A 62 -9.40 -20.25 -7.30
CA ALA A 62 -10.84 -20.01 -7.40
C ALA A 62 -11.64 -20.77 -6.33
N ARG A 63 -11.15 -21.95 -5.92
CA ARG A 63 -11.75 -22.79 -4.86
C ARG A 63 -11.16 -22.52 -3.48
N TYR A 64 -10.13 -21.70 -3.38
CA TYR A 64 -9.48 -21.41 -2.11
C TYR A 64 -10.36 -20.54 -1.23
N THR A 65 -10.59 -21.01 -0.01
CA THR A 65 -11.26 -20.29 1.05
C THR A 65 -10.25 -19.92 2.12
N ASP A 66 -10.17 -18.64 2.46
CA ASP A 66 -9.24 -18.17 3.47
C ASP A 66 -9.61 -18.76 4.86
N PRO A 67 -8.68 -19.44 5.56
CA PRO A 67 -9.00 -20.10 6.82
C PRO A 67 -9.47 -19.18 7.93
N LYS A 68 -9.07 -17.89 7.90
CA LYS A 68 -9.37 -16.90 8.93
C LYS A 68 -10.70 -16.19 8.66
N THR A 69 -10.90 -15.75 7.41
CA THR A 69 -12.10 -14.98 7.03
C THR A 69 -13.24 -15.87 6.55
N LYS A 70 -12.98 -17.15 6.25
CA LYS A 70 -13.91 -18.11 5.66
C LYS A 70 -14.51 -17.65 4.32
N ALA A 71 -13.91 -16.64 3.70
CA ALA A 71 -14.35 -16.09 2.42
C ALA A 71 -13.48 -16.62 1.27
N PRO A 72 -14.05 -16.79 0.07
CA PRO A 72 -13.29 -17.11 -1.13
C PRO A 72 -12.42 -15.92 -1.56
N LEU A 73 -11.36 -16.19 -2.33
CA LEU A 73 -10.55 -15.13 -2.92
C LEU A 73 -11.34 -14.33 -3.95
N LYS A 74 -11.36 -13.01 -3.82
CA LYS A 74 -11.87 -12.10 -4.86
C LYS A 74 -11.07 -12.29 -6.17
N ARG A 75 -11.71 -12.14 -7.33
CA ARG A 75 -11.07 -12.22 -8.66
C ARG A 75 -9.81 -11.35 -8.77
N LYS A 76 -9.88 -10.12 -8.24
CA LYS A 76 -8.72 -9.21 -8.18
C LYS A 76 -7.53 -9.80 -7.43
N THR A 77 -7.79 -10.49 -6.32
CA THR A 77 -6.75 -11.16 -5.53
C THR A 77 -6.16 -12.34 -6.27
N GLN A 78 -7.00 -13.16 -6.93
CA GLN A 78 -6.53 -14.26 -7.79
C GLN A 78 -5.60 -13.74 -8.90
N ASN A 79 -5.94 -12.61 -9.53
CA ASN A 79 -5.06 -11.98 -10.53
C ASN A 79 -3.72 -11.54 -9.96
N PHE A 80 -3.63 -11.08 -8.70
CA PHE A 80 -2.33 -10.74 -8.10
C PHE A 80 -1.41 -11.96 -7.99
N PHE A 81 -1.95 -13.14 -7.69
CA PHE A 81 -1.16 -14.39 -7.75
C PHE A 81 -0.65 -14.65 -9.17
N MET A 82 -1.49 -14.49 -10.19
CA MET A 82 -1.09 -14.70 -11.58
C MET A 82 -0.07 -13.66 -12.07
N ILE A 83 -0.19 -12.39 -11.64
CA ILE A 83 0.78 -11.32 -11.93
C ILE A 83 2.14 -11.65 -11.28
N ALA A 84 2.13 -12.14 -10.04
CA ALA A 84 3.35 -12.54 -9.34
C ALA A 84 4.05 -13.68 -10.07
N LEU A 85 3.30 -14.73 -10.42
CA LEU A 85 3.81 -15.87 -11.18
C LEU A 85 4.35 -15.45 -12.55
N ARG A 86 3.65 -14.59 -13.27
CA ARG A 86 4.13 -14.06 -14.56
C ARG A 86 5.45 -13.29 -14.41
N ALA A 87 5.61 -12.49 -13.36
CA ALA A 87 6.87 -11.78 -13.13
C ALA A 87 8.02 -12.74 -12.80
N PHE A 88 7.76 -13.77 -11.98
CA PHE A 88 8.72 -14.80 -11.64
C PHE A 88 9.17 -15.60 -12.88
N LEU A 89 8.23 -16.04 -13.73
CA LEU A 89 8.58 -16.75 -14.96
C LEU A 89 9.42 -15.89 -15.92
N ARG A 90 9.11 -14.58 -16.04
CA ARG A 90 9.98 -13.66 -16.80
C ARG A 90 11.39 -13.57 -16.25
N TYR A 91 11.53 -13.55 -14.92
CA TYR A 91 12.84 -13.56 -14.29
C TYR A 91 13.60 -14.85 -14.59
N LEU A 92 12.96 -16.01 -14.48
CA LEU A 92 13.58 -17.29 -14.84
C LEU A 92 14.02 -17.33 -16.31
N THR A 93 13.17 -16.85 -17.23
CA THR A 93 13.52 -16.75 -18.65
C THR A 93 14.71 -15.81 -18.88
N ARG A 94 14.84 -14.71 -18.12
CA ARG A 94 16.00 -13.79 -18.18
C ARG A 94 17.32 -14.47 -17.76
N LEU A 95 17.24 -15.51 -16.92
CA LEU A 95 18.39 -16.31 -16.49
C LEU A 95 18.62 -17.55 -17.38
N ASP A 96 17.97 -17.63 -18.54
CA ASP A 96 17.99 -18.79 -19.44
C ASP A 96 17.53 -20.10 -18.77
N ILE A 97 16.74 -20.01 -17.69
CA ILE A 97 16.13 -21.16 -17.02
C ILE A 97 14.89 -21.56 -17.83
N GLN A 98 14.93 -22.75 -18.41
CA GLN A 98 13.81 -23.30 -19.18
C GLN A 98 12.55 -23.42 -18.31
N THR A 99 11.49 -22.74 -18.74
CA THR A 99 10.19 -22.69 -18.05
C THR A 99 9.08 -22.27 -19.02
N LEU A 100 7.83 -22.22 -18.55
CA LEU A 100 6.71 -21.67 -19.33
C LEU A 100 6.95 -20.19 -19.63
N SER A 101 6.78 -19.80 -20.90
CA SER A 101 6.78 -18.38 -21.28
C SER A 101 5.72 -17.62 -20.47
N ALA A 102 6.16 -16.54 -19.83
CA ALA A 102 5.32 -15.70 -18.99
C ALA A 102 4.10 -15.12 -19.73
N GLU A 103 4.20 -14.90 -21.04
CA GLU A 103 3.11 -14.38 -21.87
C GLU A 103 1.95 -15.37 -22.03
N LYS A 104 2.20 -16.67 -21.78
CA LYS A 104 1.15 -17.70 -21.75
C LYS A 104 0.34 -17.68 -20.45
N VAL A 105 0.75 -16.90 -19.46
CA VAL A 105 0.00 -16.70 -18.21
C VAL A 105 -1.00 -15.57 -18.38
N GLU A 106 -2.19 -15.92 -18.85
CA GLU A 106 -3.32 -14.99 -18.95
C GLU A 106 -3.77 -14.51 -17.55
N LEU A 107 -4.29 -13.29 -17.52
CA LEU A 107 -4.93 -12.71 -16.34
C LEU A 107 -6.44 -12.77 -16.55
N GLY A 108 -7.21 -12.99 -15.49
CA GLY A 108 -8.66 -12.93 -15.59
C GLY A 108 -9.12 -11.50 -15.88
N GLU A 109 -10.24 -11.35 -16.58
CA GLU A 109 -10.87 -10.04 -16.77
C GLU A 109 -11.20 -9.40 -15.42
N GLN A 110 -10.87 -8.12 -15.30
CA GLN A 110 -11.26 -7.31 -14.15
C GLN A 110 -12.35 -6.36 -14.61
N ASP A 111 -13.51 -6.45 -13.99
CA ASP A 111 -14.50 -5.39 -14.12
C ASP A 111 -13.83 -4.08 -13.68
N PRO A 112 -13.87 -3.03 -14.52
CA PRO A 112 -13.36 -1.74 -14.11
C PRO A 112 -14.13 -1.33 -12.85
N SER A 113 -13.40 -1.04 -11.77
CA SER A 113 -14.04 -0.43 -10.62
C SER A 113 -14.63 0.90 -11.09
N PRO A 114 -15.93 1.16 -10.87
CA PRO A 114 -16.50 2.43 -11.28
C PRO A 114 -15.72 3.57 -10.64
N LEU A 115 -15.44 4.60 -11.43
CA LEU A 115 -14.92 5.86 -10.91
C LEU A 115 -15.98 6.43 -9.96
N LYS A 116 -15.67 6.47 -8.67
CA LYS A 116 -16.48 7.16 -7.69
C LYS A 116 -16.14 8.64 -7.79
N VAL A 117 -17.07 9.42 -8.34
CA VAL A 117 -16.99 10.88 -8.34
C VAL A 117 -17.70 11.37 -7.08
N LEU A 118 -17.06 12.27 -6.34
CA LEU A 118 -17.69 13.01 -5.25
C LEU A 118 -18.27 14.28 -5.84
N ASP A 119 -19.57 14.50 -5.65
CA ASP A 119 -20.18 15.79 -5.91
C ASP A 119 -19.82 16.80 -4.81
N GLU A 120 -20.09 18.08 -5.08
CA GLU A 120 -19.75 19.18 -4.18
C GLU A 120 -20.45 19.05 -2.82
N GLU A 121 -21.72 18.62 -2.80
CA GLU A 121 -22.48 18.43 -1.56
C GLU A 121 -21.90 17.30 -0.71
N SER A 122 -21.57 16.16 -1.31
CA SER A 122 -20.94 15.03 -0.61
C SER A 122 -19.55 15.37 -0.13
N LEU A 123 -18.80 16.16 -0.89
CA LEU A 123 -17.51 16.67 -0.45
C LEU A 123 -17.68 17.59 0.76
N GLN A 124 -18.61 18.53 0.73
CA GLN A 124 -18.84 19.45 1.84
C GLN A 124 -19.27 18.68 3.11
N ARG A 125 -20.20 17.73 2.96
CA ARG A 125 -20.60 16.82 4.06
C ARG A 125 -19.42 16.04 4.63
N LEU A 126 -18.53 15.53 3.78
CA LEU A 126 -17.32 14.84 4.23
C LEU A 126 -16.41 15.78 5.02
N LEU A 127 -16.13 16.97 4.48
CA LEU A 127 -15.29 17.96 5.15
C LEU A 127 -15.87 18.38 6.49
N ASP A 128 -17.19 18.50 6.63
CA ASP A 128 -17.84 18.99 7.86
C ASP A 128 -18.23 17.89 8.86
N ALA A 129 -18.02 16.61 8.51
CA ALA A 129 -18.33 15.48 9.38
C ALA A 129 -17.59 15.47 10.74
N PRO A 130 -16.31 15.88 10.87
CA PRO A 130 -15.59 15.80 12.14
C PRO A 130 -16.11 16.79 13.21
N ASP A 131 -16.31 16.30 14.45
CA ASP A 131 -16.69 17.14 15.60
C ASP A 131 -15.48 17.95 16.14
N THR A 132 -15.38 19.18 15.66
CA THR A 132 -14.30 20.12 15.98
C THR A 132 -14.30 20.64 17.42
N SER A 133 -15.24 20.22 18.28
CA SER A 133 -15.16 20.46 19.72
C SER A 133 -14.14 19.55 20.43
N SER A 134 -13.75 18.44 19.78
CA SER A 134 -12.79 17.46 20.30
C SER A 134 -11.42 17.58 19.63
N LYS A 135 -10.36 17.12 20.31
CA LYS A 135 -8.99 17.11 19.76
C LYS A 135 -8.86 16.14 18.59
N GLU A 136 -9.59 15.02 18.64
CA GLU A 136 -9.76 14.05 17.59
C GLU A 136 -10.41 14.68 16.35
N GLY A 137 -11.52 15.39 16.52
CA GLY A 137 -12.21 16.02 15.40
C GLY A 137 -11.43 17.16 14.76
N ILE A 138 -10.69 17.96 15.53
CA ILE A 138 -9.76 18.97 14.95
C ILE A 138 -8.68 18.28 14.10
N ARG A 139 -8.09 17.19 14.59
CA ARG A 139 -7.11 16.40 13.84
C ARG A 139 -7.72 15.83 12.56
N ASP A 140 -8.91 15.24 12.66
CA ASP A 140 -9.57 14.54 11.56
C ASP A 140 -10.03 15.55 10.49
N LYS A 141 -10.56 16.72 10.89
CA LYS A 141 -10.83 17.86 9.98
C LYS A 141 -9.56 18.30 9.26
N THR A 142 -8.45 18.45 9.97
CA THR A 142 -7.17 18.83 9.37
C THR A 142 -6.68 17.81 8.34
N ILE A 143 -6.85 16.51 8.61
CA ILE A 143 -6.53 15.42 7.67
C ILE A 143 -7.35 15.57 6.39
N LEU A 144 -8.66 15.78 6.49
CA LEU A 144 -9.55 15.89 5.34
C LEU A 144 -9.24 17.13 4.49
N GLU A 145 -9.03 18.28 5.15
CA GLU A 145 -8.68 19.55 4.49
C GLU A 145 -7.33 19.45 3.76
N MET A 146 -6.33 18.80 4.36
CA MET A 146 -5.06 18.54 3.69
C MET A 146 -5.22 17.61 2.50
N LEU A 147 -5.94 16.49 2.64
CA LEU A 147 -6.16 15.55 1.53
C LEU A 147 -6.85 16.24 0.35
N PHE A 148 -7.89 17.02 0.64
CA PHE A 148 -8.63 17.76 -0.38
C PHE A 148 -7.75 18.85 -1.04
N SER A 149 -7.04 19.63 -0.24
CA SER A 149 -6.18 20.72 -0.74
C SER A 149 -5.03 20.24 -1.63
N THR A 150 -4.49 19.05 -1.38
CA THR A 150 -3.17 18.64 -1.90
C THR A 150 -3.20 17.46 -2.86
N GLY A 151 -4.29 16.70 -2.87
CA GLY A 151 -4.39 15.44 -3.62
C GLY A 151 -3.34 14.39 -3.21
N LEU A 152 -2.82 14.46 -1.98
CA LEU A 152 -1.85 13.49 -1.46
C LEU A 152 -2.45 12.08 -1.40
N ARG A 153 -1.58 11.09 -1.53
CA ARG A 153 -1.94 9.73 -1.12
C ARG A 153 -1.98 9.66 0.41
N VAL A 154 -2.88 8.84 0.96
CA VAL A 154 -2.99 8.65 2.42
C VAL A 154 -1.65 8.23 3.06
N SER A 155 -0.85 7.41 2.38
CA SER A 155 0.47 7.02 2.86
C SER A 155 1.48 8.18 2.90
N GLU A 156 1.38 9.12 1.95
CA GLU A 156 2.23 10.30 1.92
C GLU A 156 1.86 11.22 3.10
N LEU A 157 0.56 11.50 3.30
CA LEU A 157 0.06 12.27 4.44
C LEU A 157 0.48 11.65 5.78
N ALA A 158 0.30 10.33 5.94
CA ALA A 158 0.65 9.62 7.18
C ALA A 158 2.15 9.75 7.53
N SER A 159 3.01 9.90 6.52
CA SER A 159 4.46 10.00 6.69
C SER A 159 4.98 11.41 7.01
N LEU A 160 4.14 12.45 6.89
CA LEU A 160 4.57 13.83 7.12
C LEU A 160 5.01 14.07 8.56
N ASN A 161 6.05 14.88 8.69
CA ASN A 161 6.52 15.46 9.95
C ASN A 161 6.16 16.94 10.03
N ARG A 162 6.02 17.46 11.24
CA ARG A 162 5.70 18.88 11.48
C ARG A 162 6.68 19.81 10.76
N GLU A 163 7.97 19.53 10.88
CA GLU A 163 9.06 20.34 10.31
C GLU A 163 9.10 20.34 8.78
N GLN A 164 8.45 19.36 8.12
CA GLN A 164 8.40 19.33 6.66
C GLN A 164 7.41 20.34 6.09
N VAL A 165 6.47 20.83 6.90
CA VAL A 165 5.42 21.74 6.47
C VAL A 165 5.81 23.17 6.75
N ASN A 166 6.06 23.93 5.69
CA ASN A 166 6.29 25.36 5.77
C ASN A 166 4.97 26.10 5.55
N LEU A 167 4.38 26.60 6.64
CA LEU A 167 3.10 27.32 6.60
C LEU A 167 3.23 28.73 6.02
N ASP A 168 4.37 29.40 6.19
CA ASP A 168 4.61 30.73 5.62
C ASP A 168 4.65 30.68 4.09
N ARG A 169 5.32 29.67 3.55
CA ARG A 169 5.41 29.40 2.10
C ARG A 169 4.26 28.54 1.58
N LYS A 170 3.40 28.03 2.47
CA LYS A 170 2.26 27.15 2.18
C LYS A 170 2.66 25.94 1.32
N GLU A 171 3.80 25.33 1.62
CA GLU A 171 4.34 24.21 0.85
C GLU A 171 5.06 23.17 1.69
N PHE A 172 5.20 21.97 1.14
CA PHE A 172 6.05 20.91 1.68
C PHE A 172 6.51 19.94 0.59
N GLY A 173 7.61 19.24 0.85
CA GLY A 173 8.13 18.19 -0.03
C GLY A 173 7.57 16.81 0.31
N VAL A 174 7.24 16.01 -0.71
CA VAL A 174 6.90 14.59 -0.55
C VAL A 174 7.65 13.70 -1.52
N VAL A 175 7.93 12.47 -1.06
CA VAL A 175 8.48 11.40 -1.89
C VAL A 175 7.32 10.52 -2.38
N GLY A 176 7.00 10.61 -3.66
CA GLY A 176 5.93 9.85 -4.30
C GLY A 176 6.36 8.44 -4.73
N LYS A 177 5.47 7.76 -5.46
CA LYS A 177 5.73 6.43 -6.02
C LYS A 177 7.00 6.43 -6.87
N GLY A 178 7.88 5.46 -6.62
CA GLY A 178 9.15 5.30 -7.33
C GLY A 178 10.27 6.22 -6.82
N GLY A 179 10.13 6.79 -5.63
CA GLY A 179 11.16 7.63 -5.02
C GLY A 179 11.26 9.04 -5.59
N LYS A 180 10.27 9.47 -6.40
CA LYS A 180 10.27 10.79 -7.03
C LYS A 180 9.79 11.85 -6.07
N GLU A 181 10.61 12.86 -5.84
CA GLU A 181 10.28 14.02 -5.02
C GLU A 181 9.42 15.03 -5.78
N ARG A 182 8.49 15.67 -5.08
CA ARG A 182 7.74 16.83 -5.58
C ARG A 182 7.40 17.78 -4.44
N VAL A 183 7.26 19.06 -4.79
CA VAL A 183 6.69 20.08 -3.91
C VAL A 183 5.16 20.02 -4.02
N VAL A 184 4.49 20.25 -2.90
CA VAL A 184 3.04 20.27 -2.75
C VAL A 184 2.64 21.57 -2.09
N PHE A 185 1.65 22.25 -2.67
CA PHE A 185 1.13 23.51 -2.15
C PHE A 185 -0.15 23.28 -1.33
N LEU A 186 -0.34 24.14 -0.33
CA LEU A 186 -1.48 24.13 0.58
C LEU A 186 -2.41 25.30 0.29
N SER A 187 -3.71 25.06 0.45
CA SER A 187 -4.72 26.12 0.52
C SER A 187 -4.64 26.85 1.86
N ASP A 188 -5.22 28.05 1.90
CA ASP A 188 -5.33 28.84 3.13
C ASP A 188 -6.11 28.10 4.21
N THR A 189 -7.21 27.45 3.82
CA THR A 189 -8.04 26.63 4.72
C THR A 189 -7.22 25.50 5.34
N ALA A 190 -6.42 24.78 4.54
CA ALA A 190 -5.58 23.71 5.05
C ALA A 190 -4.53 24.25 6.04
N CYS A 191 -3.91 25.40 5.74
CA CYS A 191 -2.96 26.05 6.65
C CYS A 191 -3.60 26.40 7.99
N GLN A 192 -4.78 27.03 7.97
CA GLN A 192 -5.53 27.39 9.19
C GLN A 192 -5.86 26.17 10.06
N TRP A 193 -6.26 25.05 9.44
CA TRP A 193 -6.54 23.82 10.19
C TRP A 193 -5.28 23.18 10.75
N ILE A 194 -4.17 23.18 9.99
CA ILE A 194 -2.87 22.72 10.50
C ILE A 194 -2.45 23.55 11.71
N GLU A 195 -2.54 24.88 11.65
CA GLU A 195 -2.24 25.76 12.78
C GLU A 195 -3.12 25.44 14.00
N ARG A 196 -4.44 25.34 13.81
CA ARG A 196 -5.38 24.96 14.88
C ARG A 196 -5.01 23.63 15.51
N TYR A 197 -4.69 22.65 14.68
CA TYR A 197 -4.29 21.33 15.17
C TYR A 197 -2.96 21.38 15.93
N LEU A 198 -1.96 22.10 15.44
CA LEU A 198 -0.67 22.24 16.14
C LEU A 198 -0.81 23.01 17.45
N MET A 199 -1.69 24.02 17.55
CA MET A 199 -1.93 24.77 18.79
C MET A 199 -2.50 23.92 19.92
N ILE A 200 -3.35 22.93 19.62
CA ILE A 200 -3.92 22.05 20.65
C ILE A 200 -2.98 20.92 21.08
N ARG A 201 -1.88 20.70 20.34
CA ARG A 201 -0.87 19.69 20.67
C ARG A 201 0.10 20.22 21.72
N LYS A 202 0.20 19.49 22.83
CA LYS A 202 1.12 19.79 23.95
C LYS A 202 2.41 18.97 23.90
N ASP A 203 2.56 18.11 22.89
CA ASP A 203 3.69 17.22 22.71
C ASP A 203 4.74 17.80 21.76
N SER A 204 5.97 17.29 21.86
CA SER A 204 7.09 17.60 20.96
C SER A 204 7.30 16.53 19.87
N PHE A 205 6.31 15.68 19.59
CA PHE A 205 6.50 14.58 18.65
C PHE A 205 6.67 15.07 17.22
N LYS A 206 7.59 14.43 16.51
CA LYS A 206 7.95 14.74 15.12
C LYS A 206 6.81 14.53 14.11
N PRO A 207 6.01 13.44 14.17
CA PRO A 207 4.93 13.21 13.22
C PRO A 207 3.91 14.34 13.20
N LEU A 208 3.49 14.76 12.01
CA LEU A 208 2.45 15.77 11.85
C LEU A 208 1.13 15.28 12.42
N PHE A 209 0.74 14.03 12.12
CA PHE A 209 -0.52 13.44 12.57
C PHE A 209 -0.29 12.31 13.57
N ILE A 210 -0.90 12.43 14.75
CA ILE A 210 -0.76 11.46 15.85
C ILE A 210 -2.09 10.90 16.36
N ARG A 211 -2.02 9.70 16.94
CA ARG A 211 -3.06 9.16 17.81
C ARG A 211 -2.95 9.79 19.21
N TYR A 212 -4.04 9.81 19.97
CA TYR A 212 -4.07 10.35 21.34
C TYR A 212 -4.04 9.28 22.43
N GLN A 213 -4.09 8.00 22.05
CA GLN A 213 -4.02 6.87 22.97
C GLN A 213 -2.94 5.89 22.54
N GLY A 214 -2.27 5.27 23.51
CA GLY A 214 -1.23 4.28 23.28
C GLY A 214 0.00 4.53 24.15
N ARG A 215 0.95 3.60 24.07
CA ARG A 215 2.23 3.70 24.78
C ARG A 215 3.13 4.70 24.05
N VAL A 216 3.67 5.66 24.78
CA VAL A 216 4.73 6.55 24.31
C VAL A 216 6.06 5.88 24.61
N ALA A 217 6.92 5.73 23.60
CA ALA A 217 8.32 5.38 23.82
C ALA A 217 9.12 6.69 23.84
N PRO A 218 9.91 6.99 24.89
CA PRO A 218 10.68 8.22 24.95
C PRO A 218 11.73 8.34 23.82
N GLU A 219 12.20 7.20 23.30
CA GLU A 219 13.39 7.11 22.46
C GLU A 219 13.14 7.33 20.95
N ASP A 220 11.88 7.48 20.53
CA ASP A 220 11.52 7.46 19.10
C ASP A 220 10.94 8.79 18.57
N ASN A 221 11.03 9.88 19.34
CA ASN A 221 10.47 11.19 19.00
C ASN A 221 8.97 11.14 18.61
N GLY A 222 8.23 10.17 19.14
CA GLY A 222 6.79 9.99 18.96
C GLY A 222 6.39 9.25 17.69
N GLU A 223 7.28 8.53 17.02
CA GLU A 223 6.94 7.69 15.86
C GLU A 223 5.87 6.62 16.18
N TYR A 224 5.88 6.03 17.39
CA TYR A 224 4.84 5.13 17.88
C TYR A 224 3.49 5.83 18.04
N MET A 225 3.47 7.16 18.10
CA MET A 225 2.25 7.94 18.15
C MET A 225 1.78 8.36 16.75
N ARG A 226 2.55 8.15 15.68
CA ARG A 226 2.14 8.42 14.31
C ARG A 226 0.83 7.69 13.96
N LEU A 227 -0.09 8.40 13.30
CA LEU A 227 -1.26 7.75 12.73
C LEU A 227 -0.87 6.81 11.60
N SER A 228 -1.35 5.57 11.68
CA SER A 228 -1.15 4.60 10.61
C SER A 228 -1.97 4.98 9.37
N THR A 229 -1.52 4.57 8.18
CA THR A 229 -2.28 4.73 6.93
C THR A 229 -3.71 4.19 7.06
N ARG A 230 -3.87 3.04 7.72
CA ARG A 230 -5.17 2.41 7.94
C ARG A 230 -6.07 3.23 8.88
N SER A 231 -5.50 3.89 9.87
CA SER A 231 -6.26 4.78 10.75
C SER A 231 -6.81 5.97 9.98
N ILE A 232 -6.00 6.56 9.10
CA ILE A 232 -6.43 7.68 8.25
C ILE A 232 -7.48 7.22 7.23
N GLU A 233 -7.30 6.06 6.58
CA GLU A 233 -8.32 5.50 5.69
C GLU A 233 -9.68 5.34 6.39
N ARG A 234 -9.69 4.93 7.67
CA ARG A 234 -10.93 4.83 8.45
C ARG A 234 -11.56 6.19 8.77
N ILE A 235 -10.76 7.24 8.92
CA ILE A 235 -11.27 8.61 9.10
C ILE A 235 -11.96 9.10 7.82
N VAL A 236 -11.40 8.77 6.64
CA VAL A 236 -11.95 9.21 5.34
C VAL A 236 -13.17 8.39 4.90
N CYS A 237 -13.28 7.13 5.32
CA CYS A 237 -14.37 6.24 4.91
C CYS A 237 -15.57 6.18 5.86
N ASN A 238 -15.49 6.86 7.01
CA ASN A 238 -16.58 6.98 7.98
C ASN A 238 -17.32 8.29 7.77
#